data_AF-A0A497I135-F1
#
_entry.id   AF-A0A497I135-F1
#
_cell.length_a   1.000
_cell.length_b   1.000
_cell.length_c   1.000
_cell.angle_alpha   90.00
_cell.angle_beta   90.00
_cell.angle_gamma   90.00
#
_symmetry.space_group_name_H-M   'P 1'
#
loop_
_entity.id
_entity.type
_entity.pdbx_description
1 polymer ?
#
loop_
_entity_poly.entity_id
_entity_poly.type
_entity_poly.pdbx_seq_one_letter_code
_entity_poly.pdbx_strand_id
1 'polypeptide(L)'
;MTKEYVWPIERGELEDYYDMMLACAKCKYCQNVFPCFTQNEQFASQCPSGDYWRFEAYYASGRIEIARGIVEGSLNWSDKLRDILYSCTMCGACEENCRTTQRLTPLKIIRTMRERYIREGGELLSPHKRMVGSLLKEHNPYGKTHKSRFQWLSSDLISSVPDSDVIYFVGCTMCYQVPI
;
A
#
# COMPACT_ATOMS: atom_id res chain seq x y z
N MET A 1 -8.12 15.57 0.13
CA MET A 1 -6.86 14.79 0.15
C MET A 1 -5.71 15.76 0.28
N THR A 2 -4.69 15.42 1.07
CA THR A 2 -3.43 16.17 1.03
C THR A 2 -2.78 15.87 -0.32
N LYS A 3 -2.69 16.87 -1.19
CA LYS A 3 -1.94 16.73 -2.44
C LYS A 3 -0.52 16.30 -2.09
N GLU A 4 -0.04 15.23 -2.74
CA GLU A 4 1.31 14.75 -2.48
C GLU A 4 2.25 15.36 -3.51
N TYR A 5 3.32 15.97 -3.05
CA TYR A 5 4.34 16.49 -3.95
C TYR A 5 5.08 15.33 -4.63
N VAL A 6 4.92 15.22 -5.95
CA VAL A 6 5.65 14.28 -6.79
C VAL A 6 6.34 15.07 -7.87
N TRP A 7 7.62 15.39 -7.63
CA TRP A 7 8.45 16.23 -8.50
C TRP A 7 8.13 16.06 -10.00
N PRO A 8 7.80 17.13 -10.76
CA PRO A 8 7.74 18.54 -10.35
C PRO A 8 6.33 19.05 -9.96
N ILE A 9 5.32 18.19 -9.83
CA ILE A 9 3.92 18.61 -9.63
C ILE A 9 3.28 17.98 -8.39
N GLU A 10 2.30 18.68 -7.83
CA GLU A 10 1.40 18.11 -6.83
C GLU A 10 0.39 17.18 -7.51
N ARG A 11 0.29 15.95 -7.03
CA ARG A 11 -0.63 14.93 -7.57
C ARG A 11 -1.60 14.48 -6.47
N GLY A 12 -2.87 14.33 -6.82
CA GLY A 12 -3.91 13.92 -5.88
C GLY A 12 -4.95 12.98 -6.50
N GLU A 13 -5.34 13.22 -7.75
CA GLU A 13 -6.28 12.36 -8.48
C GLU A 13 -5.55 11.39 -9.41
N LEU A 14 -6.26 10.38 -9.91
CA LEU A 14 -5.65 9.35 -10.76
C LEU A 14 -5.21 9.93 -12.11
N GLU A 15 -5.97 10.89 -12.64
CA GLU A 15 -5.71 11.67 -13.84
C GLU A 15 -4.37 12.42 -13.76
N ASP A 16 -4.00 12.88 -12.56
CA ASP A 16 -2.74 13.60 -12.36
C ASP A 16 -1.52 12.72 -12.67
N TYR A 17 -1.67 11.39 -12.75
CA TYR A 17 -0.61 10.43 -13.07
C TYR A 17 -0.60 9.98 -14.54
N TYR A 18 -1.44 10.54 -15.40
CA TYR A 18 -1.62 10.07 -16.77
C TYR A 18 -0.34 10.11 -17.63
N ASP A 19 0.48 11.15 -17.48
CA ASP A 19 1.81 11.26 -18.09
C ASP A 19 2.73 10.08 -17.71
N MET A 20 2.75 9.69 -16.44
CA MET A 20 3.53 8.56 -15.94
C MET A 20 3.00 7.23 -16.47
N MET A 21 1.68 7.11 -16.62
CA MET A 21 1.07 5.91 -17.21
C MET A 21 1.53 5.72 -18.65
N LEU A 22 1.48 6.79 -19.45
CA LEU A 22 1.96 6.79 -20.84
C LEU A 22 3.47 6.57 -20.96
N ALA A 23 4.25 7.11 -20.03
CA ALA A 23 5.71 6.99 -20.04
C ALA A 23 6.21 5.58 -19.66
N CYS A 24 5.35 4.70 -19.14
CA CYS A 24 5.72 3.36 -18.75
C CYS A 24 6.12 2.49 -19.95
N ALA A 25 7.43 2.30 -20.18
CA ALA A 25 7.93 1.51 -21.32
C ALA A 25 7.76 -0.01 -21.18
N LYS A 26 7.06 -0.50 -20.15
CA LYS A 26 6.86 -1.94 -19.86
C LYS A 26 8.15 -2.77 -19.87
N CYS A 27 9.26 -2.18 -19.42
CA CYS A 27 10.58 -2.84 -19.38
C CYS A 27 10.70 -3.95 -18.32
N LYS A 28 9.69 -4.12 -17.46
CA LYS A 28 9.61 -5.15 -16.40
C LYS A 28 10.67 -5.05 -15.29
N TYR A 29 11.44 -3.97 -15.18
CA TYR A 29 12.30 -3.74 -14.01
C TYR A 29 11.53 -3.64 -12.69
N CYS A 30 10.23 -3.35 -12.73
CA CYS A 30 9.37 -3.38 -11.56
C CYS A 30 9.04 -4.80 -11.05
N GLN A 31 9.35 -5.84 -11.82
CA GLN A 31 9.03 -7.23 -11.50
C GLN A 31 10.19 -7.93 -10.76
N ASN A 32 11.42 -7.47 -11.01
CA ASN A 32 12.65 -8.12 -10.56
C ASN A 32 13.51 -7.19 -9.72
N VAL A 33 14.42 -7.78 -8.93
CA VAL A 33 15.57 -7.09 -8.37
C VAL A 33 16.36 -6.46 -9.51
N PHE A 34 16.93 -5.28 -9.27
CA PHE A 34 17.65 -4.58 -10.32
C PHE A 34 18.78 -5.47 -10.88
N PRO A 35 18.94 -5.58 -12.21
CA PRO A 35 19.88 -6.54 -12.80
C PRO A 35 21.32 -6.41 -12.29
N CYS A 36 21.80 -5.20 -12.02
CA CYS A 36 23.17 -5.00 -11.50
C CYS A 36 23.37 -5.50 -10.06
N PHE A 37 22.28 -5.73 -9.30
CA PHE A 37 22.32 -6.30 -7.95
C PHE A 37 21.98 -7.79 -7.92
N THR A 38 21.58 -8.36 -9.06
CA THR A 38 21.19 -9.78 -9.14
C THR A 38 22.42 -10.64 -9.38
N GLN A 39 22.92 -11.28 -8.31
CA GLN A 39 24.08 -12.18 -8.41
C GLN A 39 23.70 -13.59 -8.91
N ASN A 40 22.45 -14.00 -8.67
CA ASN A 40 21.92 -15.30 -9.07
C ASN A 40 20.45 -15.15 -9.47
N GLU A 41 20.08 -15.74 -10.61
CA GLU A 41 18.72 -15.68 -11.17
C GLU A 41 17.65 -16.21 -10.20
N GLN A 42 18.00 -17.15 -9.32
CA GLN A 42 17.10 -17.68 -8.30
C GLN A 42 16.52 -16.59 -7.39
N PHE A 43 17.26 -15.50 -7.17
CA PHE A 43 16.86 -14.37 -6.34
C PHE A 43 16.46 -13.14 -7.16
N ALA A 44 16.25 -13.29 -8.47
CA ALA A 44 15.90 -12.18 -9.34
C ALA A 44 14.47 -11.68 -9.08
N SER A 45 13.56 -12.52 -8.62
CA SER A 45 12.16 -12.12 -8.50
C SER A 45 11.89 -11.26 -7.28
N GLN A 46 11.05 -10.23 -7.46
CA GLN A 46 10.77 -9.23 -6.42
C GLN A 46 9.27 -8.98 -6.18
N CYS A 47 8.39 -9.33 -7.13
CA CYS A 47 6.96 -9.02 -7.02
C CYS A 47 6.17 -10.25 -6.55
N PRO A 48 5.88 -10.40 -5.23
CA PRO A 48 5.19 -11.60 -4.72
C PRO A 48 3.79 -11.77 -5.33
N SER A 49 3.11 -10.65 -5.60
CA SER A 49 1.78 -10.64 -6.23
C SER A 49 1.82 -11.16 -7.67
N GLY A 50 2.80 -10.69 -8.44
CA GLY A 50 2.99 -11.08 -9.83
C GLY A 50 3.46 -12.52 -9.95
N ASP A 51 4.39 -12.96 -9.10
CA ASP A 51 4.96 -14.31 -9.14
C ASP A 51 3.95 -15.39 -8.78
N TYR A 52 3.06 -15.06 -7.86
CA TYR A 52 2.00 -15.97 -7.42
C TYR A 52 0.97 -16.19 -8.54
N TRP A 53 0.48 -15.11 -9.15
CA TRP A 53 -0.59 -15.20 -10.16
C TRP A 53 -0.10 -15.37 -11.60
N ARG A 54 1.14 -14.98 -11.90
CA ARG A 54 1.82 -15.13 -13.19
C ARG A 54 1.11 -14.50 -14.40
N PHE A 55 0.23 -13.52 -14.16
CA PHE A 55 -0.37 -12.70 -15.21
C PHE A 55 0.12 -11.25 -15.08
N GLU A 56 0.38 -10.58 -16.22
CA GLU A 56 0.91 -9.22 -16.28
C GLU A 56 0.07 -8.22 -15.46
N ALA A 57 -1.26 -8.42 -15.42
CA ALA A 57 -2.19 -7.62 -14.63
C ALA A 57 -1.83 -7.53 -13.13
N TYR A 58 -1.12 -8.53 -12.59
CA TYR A 58 -0.70 -8.61 -11.18
C TYR A 58 0.70 -8.03 -10.93
N TYR A 59 1.36 -7.47 -11.93
CA TYR A 59 2.60 -6.69 -11.78
C TYR A 59 2.29 -5.19 -11.83
N ALA A 60 3.28 -4.36 -11.45
CA ALA A 60 3.09 -2.91 -11.46
C ALA A 60 2.83 -2.37 -12.89
N SER A 61 3.54 -2.89 -13.89
CA SER A 61 3.36 -2.52 -15.29
C SER A 61 1.95 -2.82 -15.80
N GLY A 62 1.38 -3.99 -15.53
CA GLY A 62 -0.02 -4.28 -15.87
C GLY A 62 -1.02 -3.42 -15.11
N ARG A 63 -0.82 -3.20 -13.80
CA ARG A 63 -1.70 -2.30 -13.02
C ARG A 63 -1.69 -0.87 -13.52
N ILE A 64 -0.54 -0.37 -14.00
CA ILE A 64 -0.45 0.95 -14.63
C ILE A 64 -1.26 1.01 -15.93
N GLU A 65 -1.25 -0.04 -16.78
CA GLU A 65 -2.14 -0.06 -17.96
C GLU A 65 -3.61 -0.12 -17.58
N ILE A 66 -3.95 -0.87 -16.52
CA ILE A 66 -5.32 -0.88 -16.01
C ILE A 66 -5.70 0.53 -15.53
N ALA A 67 -4.81 1.22 -14.80
CA ALA A 67 -5.01 2.62 -14.38
C ALA A 67 -5.32 3.52 -15.59
N ARG A 68 -4.52 3.39 -16.64
CA ARG A 68 -4.69 4.12 -17.88
C ARG A 68 -6.05 3.83 -18.52
N GLY A 69 -6.44 2.56 -18.64
CA GLY A 69 -7.73 2.18 -19.22
C GLY A 69 -8.92 2.70 -18.42
N ILE A 70 -8.82 2.80 -17.09
CA ILE A 70 -9.84 3.45 -16.26
C ILE A 70 -9.89 4.96 -16.55
N VAL A 71 -8.75 5.64 -16.62
CA VAL A 71 -8.69 7.09 -16.90
C VAL A 71 -9.20 7.42 -18.31
N GLU A 72 -8.88 6.59 -19.30
CA GLU A 72 -9.35 6.74 -20.69
C GLU A 72 -10.82 6.31 -20.86
N GLY A 73 -11.45 5.71 -19.84
CA GLY A 73 -12.81 5.20 -19.91
C GLY A 73 -12.98 3.93 -20.77
N SER A 74 -11.89 3.27 -21.14
CA SER A 74 -11.90 2.01 -21.90
C SER A 74 -12.11 0.77 -21.00
N LEU A 75 -11.93 0.93 -19.68
CA LEU A 75 -12.17 -0.11 -18.68
C LEU A 75 -13.13 0.40 -17.59
N ASN A 76 -13.91 -0.52 -17.05
CA ASN A 76 -14.78 -0.29 -15.89
C ASN A 76 -14.29 -1.11 -14.69
N TRP A 77 -14.67 -0.67 -13.49
CA TRP A 77 -14.43 -1.42 -12.26
C TRP A 77 -15.15 -2.78 -12.31
N SER A 78 -14.48 -3.81 -11.81
CA SER A 78 -15.04 -5.15 -11.67
C SER A 78 -14.48 -5.83 -10.42
N ASP A 79 -15.16 -6.87 -9.94
CA ASP A 79 -14.68 -7.68 -8.82
C ASP A 79 -13.29 -8.26 -9.09
N LYS A 80 -13.03 -8.68 -10.33
CA LYS A 80 -11.72 -9.22 -10.70
C LYS A 80 -10.63 -8.14 -10.62
N LEU A 81 -10.96 -6.91 -11.04
CA LEU A 81 -10.03 -5.78 -10.96
C LEU A 81 -9.76 -5.38 -9.50
N ARG A 82 -10.78 -5.41 -8.64
CA ARG A 82 -10.61 -5.26 -7.19
C ARG A 82 -9.57 -6.28 -6.67
N ASP A 83 -9.74 -7.55 -7.01
CA ASP A 83 -8.83 -8.60 -6.53
C ASP A 83 -7.39 -8.40 -7.05
N ILE A 84 -7.24 -7.97 -8.30
CA ILE A 84 -5.93 -7.60 -8.89
C ILE A 84 -5.31 -6.41 -8.14
N LEU A 85 -6.08 -5.37 -7.82
CA LEU A 85 -5.58 -4.22 -7.08
C LEU A 85 -5.17 -4.59 -5.66
N TYR A 86 -5.99 -5.35 -4.95
CA TYR A 86 -5.76 -5.71 -3.56
C TYR A 86 -4.74 -6.83 -3.36
N SER A 87 -4.38 -7.56 -4.42
CA SER A 87 -3.25 -8.50 -4.38
C SER A 87 -1.87 -7.84 -4.24
N CYS A 88 -1.76 -6.52 -4.51
CA CYS A 88 -0.53 -5.77 -4.26
C CYS A 88 -0.29 -5.63 -2.75
N THR A 89 0.90 -5.98 -2.26
CA THR A 89 1.25 -5.86 -0.83
C THR A 89 1.65 -4.43 -0.43
N MET A 90 1.71 -3.50 -1.39
CA MET A 90 2.17 -2.13 -1.19
C MET A 90 3.62 -2.03 -0.66
N CYS A 91 4.50 -2.99 -1.01
CA CYS A 91 5.89 -3.01 -0.54
C CYS A 91 6.79 -1.90 -1.12
N GLY A 92 6.40 -1.27 -2.23
CA GLY A 92 7.13 -0.16 -2.86
C GLY A 92 8.35 -0.54 -3.71
N ALA A 93 8.71 -1.81 -3.77
CA ALA A 93 9.91 -2.24 -4.51
C ALA A 93 9.86 -1.91 -6.02
N CYS A 94 8.67 -1.90 -6.63
CA CYS A 94 8.49 -1.45 -8.01
C CYS A 94 8.76 0.06 -8.18
N GLU A 95 8.45 0.88 -7.18
CA GLU A 95 8.66 2.31 -7.23
C GLU A 95 10.14 2.67 -7.15
N GLU A 96 10.91 2.00 -6.30
CA GLU A 96 12.36 2.23 -6.20
C GLU A 96 13.08 2.01 -7.54
N ASN A 97 12.78 0.90 -8.23
CA ASN A 97 13.35 0.62 -9.53
C ASN A 97 12.88 1.63 -10.58
N CYS A 98 11.56 1.86 -10.68
CA CYS A 98 10.99 2.74 -11.71
C CYS A 98 11.35 4.22 -11.53
N ARG A 99 11.50 4.69 -10.29
CA ARG A 99 11.92 6.06 -9.97
C ARG A 99 13.33 6.31 -10.48
N THR A 100 14.23 5.34 -10.30
CA THR A 100 15.63 5.43 -10.72
C THR A 100 15.77 5.36 -12.24
N THR A 101 15.01 4.50 -12.92
CA THR A 101 15.19 4.29 -14.38
C THR A 101 14.35 5.21 -15.25
N GLN A 102 13.14 5.56 -14.80
CA GLN A 102 12.13 6.23 -15.64
C GLN A 102 11.45 7.41 -14.93
N ARG A 103 11.82 7.72 -13.68
CA ARG A 103 11.18 8.75 -12.84
C ARG A 103 9.68 8.52 -12.63
N LEU A 104 9.23 7.26 -12.64
CA LEU A 104 7.83 6.89 -12.43
C LEU A 104 7.56 6.51 -10.98
N THR A 105 6.30 6.64 -10.54
CA THR A 105 5.85 6.30 -9.18
C THR A 105 4.70 5.28 -9.19
N PRO A 106 4.96 4.02 -9.60
CA PRO A 106 3.93 2.98 -9.73
C PRO A 106 3.16 2.73 -8.43
N LEU A 107 3.82 2.79 -7.27
CA LEU A 107 3.16 2.53 -5.99
C LEU A 107 2.10 3.59 -5.71
N LYS A 108 2.42 4.86 -5.98
CA LYS A 108 1.47 5.98 -5.85
C LYS A 108 0.27 5.81 -6.77
N ILE A 109 0.49 5.45 -8.03
CA ILE A 109 -0.60 5.16 -8.98
C ILE A 109 -1.52 4.05 -8.44
N ILE A 110 -0.96 2.93 -8.00
CA ILE A 110 -1.74 1.80 -7.46
C ILE A 110 -2.51 2.20 -6.21
N ARG A 111 -1.91 3.02 -5.33
CA ARG A 111 -2.59 3.56 -4.15
C ARG A 111 -3.77 4.44 -4.55
N THR A 112 -3.57 5.40 -5.44
CA THR A 112 -4.61 6.31 -5.93
C THR A 112 -5.74 5.54 -6.64
N MET A 113 -5.41 4.46 -7.36
CA MET A 113 -6.44 3.56 -7.91
C MET A 113 -7.31 2.92 -6.83
N ARG A 114 -6.73 2.44 -5.72
CA ARG A 114 -7.51 1.89 -4.60
C ARG A 114 -8.41 2.93 -3.96
N GLU A 115 -7.91 4.15 -3.79
CA GLU A 115 -8.66 5.27 -3.22
C GLU A 115 -9.84 5.64 -4.14
N ARG A 116 -9.60 5.74 -5.45
CA ARG A 116 -10.63 6.00 -6.46
C ARG A 116 -11.68 4.89 -6.52
N TYR A 117 -11.26 3.62 -6.54
CA TYR A 117 -12.17 2.48 -6.54
C TYR A 117 -13.20 2.55 -5.41
N ILE A 118 -12.76 2.84 -4.18
CA ILE A 118 -13.67 2.97 -3.02
C ILE A 118 -14.54 4.22 -3.15
N ARG A 119 -14.00 5.34 -3.62
CA ARG A 119 -14.76 6.58 -3.82
C ARG A 119 -15.92 6.41 -4.81
N GLU A 120 -15.70 5.61 -5.85
CA GLU A 120 -16.69 5.30 -6.88
C GLU A 120 -17.65 4.16 -6.49
N GLY A 121 -17.72 3.82 -5.20
CA GLY A 121 -18.67 2.83 -4.67
C GLY A 121 -18.16 1.39 -4.68
N GLY A 122 -16.87 1.17 -4.97
CA GLY A 122 -16.23 -0.13 -4.88
C GLY A 122 -16.25 -0.69 -3.46
N GLU A 123 -16.36 -2.02 -3.34
CA GLU A 123 -16.42 -2.68 -2.05
C GLU A 123 -15.03 -3.08 -1.53
N LEU A 124 -14.77 -2.76 -0.25
CA LEU A 124 -13.62 -3.29 0.48
C LEU A 124 -13.71 -4.81 0.62
N LEU A 125 -12.55 -5.48 0.62
CA LEU A 125 -12.46 -6.89 1.01
C LEU A 125 -12.98 -7.10 2.44
N SER A 126 -13.60 -8.24 2.71
CA SER A 126 -14.17 -8.54 4.03
C SER A 126 -13.19 -8.36 5.20
N PRO A 127 -11.90 -8.76 5.10
CA PRO A 127 -10.91 -8.47 6.14
C PRO A 127 -10.69 -6.96 6.38
N HIS A 128 -10.66 -6.15 5.32
CA HIS A 128 -10.55 -4.70 5.44
C HIS A 128 -11.80 -4.07 6.05
N LYS A 129 -13.01 -4.54 5.68
CA LYS A 129 -14.27 -4.11 6.30
C LYS A 129 -14.24 -4.36 7.82
N ARG A 130 -13.80 -5.55 8.25
CA ARG A 130 -13.63 -5.88 9.68
C ARG A 130 -12.62 -4.97 10.37
N MET A 131 -11.47 -4.73 9.73
CA MET A 131 -10.43 -3.84 10.27
C MET A 131 -10.95 -2.41 10.44
N VAL A 132 -11.65 -1.85 9.44
CA VAL A 132 -12.26 -0.51 9.54
C VAL A 132 -13.31 -0.46 10.65
N GLY A 133 -14.19 -1.47 10.75
CA GLY A 133 -15.15 -1.55 11.85
C GLY A 133 -14.48 -1.58 13.23
N SER A 134 -13.37 -2.33 13.36
CA SER A 134 -12.57 -2.35 14.57
C SER A 134 -11.93 -0.99 14.88
N LEU A 135 -11.41 -0.30 13.86
CA LEU A 135 -10.81 1.03 14.04
C LEU A 135 -11.84 2.06 14.53
N LEU A 136 -13.05 2.03 13.98
CA LEU A 136 -14.14 2.93 14.38
C LEU A 136 -14.66 2.64 15.78
N LYS A 137 -14.70 1.37 16.19
CA LYS A 137 -15.26 0.95 17.48
C LYS A 137 -14.25 0.97 18.62
N GLU A 138 -13.05 0.44 18.39
CA GLU A 138 -12.06 0.14 19.43
C GLU A 138 -10.76 0.96 19.30
N HIS A 139 -10.68 1.83 18.28
CA HIS A 139 -9.49 2.64 17.97
C HIS A 139 -8.22 1.81 17.73
N ASN A 140 -8.37 0.57 17.25
CA ASN A 140 -7.27 -0.30 16.85
C ASN A 140 -7.73 -1.30 15.78
N PRO A 141 -6.80 -1.86 14.97
CA PRO A 141 -7.17 -2.76 13.88
C PRO A 141 -7.42 -4.22 14.30
N TYR A 142 -7.22 -4.56 15.58
CA TYR A 142 -7.17 -5.96 16.06
C TYR A 142 -8.45 -6.45 16.76
N GLY A 143 -9.47 -5.60 16.90
CA GLY A 143 -10.72 -5.93 17.59
C GLY A 143 -10.58 -6.08 19.10
N LYS A 144 -9.44 -5.71 19.69
CA LYS A 144 -9.23 -5.75 21.15
C LYS A 144 -9.89 -4.54 21.80
N THR A 145 -10.41 -4.71 23.01
CA THR A 145 -11.08 -3.60 23.71
C THR A 145 -10.11 -2.47 23.98
N HIS A 146 -10.54 -1.22 23.80
CA HIS A 146 -9.65 -0.07 24.03
C HIS A 146 -9.06 -0.05 25.47
N LYS A 147 -9.82 -0.54 26.46
CA LYS A 147 -9.38 -0.66 27.85
C LYS A 147 -8.15 -1.57 28.04
N SER A 148 -7.95 -2.53 27.16
CA SER A 148 -6.82 -3.47 27.23
C SER A 148 -5.48 -2.85 26.81
N ARG A 149 -5.47 -1.62 26.27
CA ARG A 149 -4.29 -0.94 25.70
C ARG A 149 -3.07 -0.91 26.63
N PHE A 150 -3.29 -0.80 27.93
CA PHE A 150 -2.23 -0.64 28.94
C PHE A 150 -1.90 -1.93 29.69
N GLN A 151 -2.53 -3.07 29.34
CA GLN A 151 -2.32 -4.34 30.06
C GLN A 151 -0.88 -4.87 30.01
N TRP A 152 -0.11 -4.46 29.02
CA TRP A 152 1.30 -4.83 28.87
C TRP A 152 2.24 -4.00 29.78
N LEU A 153 1.75 -2.91 30.40
CA LEU A 153 2.55 -2.09 31.31
C LEU A 153 2.58 -2.72 32.71
N SER A 154 3.74 -2.71 33.35
CA SER A 154 3.84 -3.13 34.75
C SER A 154 3.13 -2.12 35.65
N SER A 155 2.56 -2.61 36.76
CA SER A 155 1.95 -1.76 37.80
C SER A 155 2.92 -0.71 38.33
N ASP A 156 4.20 -1.07 38.44
CA ASP A 156 5.24 -0.20 38.98
C ASP A 156 5.41 1.05 38.10
N LEU A 157 5.47 0.87 36.77
CA LEU A 157 5.60 1.97 35.82
C LEU A 157 4.37 2.89 35.82
N ILE A 158 3.17 2.33 35.99
CA ILE A 158 1.92 3.12 36.08
C ILE A 158 1.88 3.91 37.39
N SER A 159 2.39 3.33 38.47
CA SER A 159 2.34 3.94 39.80
C SER A 159 3.38 5.05 40.02
N SER A 160 4.50 5.02 39.30
CA SER A 160 5.58 6.00 39.40
C SER A 160 5.91 6.62 38.05
N VAL A 161 4.92 7.23 37.39
CA VAL A 161 5.15 7.98 36.15
C VAL A 161 6.00 9.22 36.48
N PRO A 162 7.24 9.33 35.98
CA PRO A 162 8.06 10.51 36.21
C PRO A 162 7.43 11.72 35.51
N ASP A 163 7.59 12.90 36.10
CA ASP A 163 7.28 14.16 35.40
C ASP A 163 8.25 14.28 34.22
N SER A 164 7.72 14.40 32.99
CA SER A 164 8.51 14.26 31.77
C SER A 164 7.86 15.05 30.63
N ASP A 165 8.67 15.80 29.89
CA ASP A 165 8.21 16.60 28.74
C ASP A 165 7.86 15.73 27.51
N VAL A 166 8.30 14.46 27.49
CA VAL A 166 8.19 13.56 26.34
C VAL A 166 7.53 12.24 26.74
N ILE A 167 6.54 11.82 25.95
CA ILE A 167 5.89 10.52 26.06
C ILE A 167 6.14 9.68 24.80
N TYR A 168 6.31 8.37 24.98
CA TYR A 168 6.47 7.45 23.85
C TYR A 168 5.13 6.79 23.47
N PHE A 169 4.63 7.07 22.26
CA PHE A 169 3.45 6.42 21.71
C PHE A 169 3.84 5.10 21.00
N VAL A 170 3.67 3.98 21.71
CA VAL A 170 4.11 2.63 21.28
C VAL A 170 3.27 2.05 20.11
N GLY A 171 2.19 2.73 19.69
CA GLY A 171 1.32 2.28 18.62
C GLY A 171 0.26 1.24 19.04
N CYS A 172 -0.33 0.54 18.08
CA CYS A 172 -1.35 -0.49 18.35
C CYS A 172 -0.75 -1.89 18.48
N THR A 173 0.22 -2.24 17.63
CA THR A 173 0.79 -3.60 17.58
C THR A 173 1.36 -4.00 18.94
N MET A 174 2.17 -3.13 19.53
CA MET A 174 2.79 -3.42 20.82
C MET A 174 1.77 -3.50 21.96
N CYS A 175 0.80 -2.58 21.99
CA CYS A 175 -0.24 -2.55 23.00
C CYS A 175 -1.15 -3.79 23.02
N TYR A 176 -1.33 -4.46 21.88
CA TYR A 176 -2.37 -5.46 21.72
C TYR A 176 -1.88 -6.83 21.24
N GLN A 177 -0.74 -6.96 20.56
CA GLN A 177 -0.31 -8.23 19.95
C GLN A 177 0.89 -8.87 20.63
N VAL A 178 1.62 -8.14 21.47
CA VAL A 178 2.77 -8.71 22.18
C VAL A 178 2.27 -9.68 23.25
N PRO A 179 2.73 -10.94 23.24
CA PRO A 179 2.48 -11.87 24.34
C PRO A 179 3.11 -11.30 25.61
N ILE A 180 2.32 -11.24 26.68
CA ILE A 180 2.78 -10.90 28.04
C ILE A 180 3.36 -12.17 28.66
#